data_AF-A0A520DBF8-F1
#
_entry.id   AF-A0A520DBF8-F1
#
_cell.length_a   1.000
_cell.length_b   1.000
_cell.length_c   1.000
_cell.angle_alpha   90.00
_cell.angle_beta   90.00
_cell.angle_gamma   90.00
#
_symmetry.space_group_name_H-M   'P 1'
#
loop_
_entity.id
_entity.type
_entity.pdbx_description
1 polymer ?
#
loop_
_entity_poly.entity_id
_entity_poly.type
_entity_poly.pdbx_seq_one_letter_code
_entity_poly.pdbx_strand_id
1 'polypeptide(L)' 'MYILGLNAYHGDSSACIYRDGTIIAASEEERFRRIKHWAGFPSMSIEFCLNEAGITILDVDYIAVSRDPKANFFKKI' A
#
# COMPACT_ATOMS: atom_id res chain seq x y z
N MET A 1 -5.19 15.64 5.20
CA MET A 1 -3.94 14.86 5.39
C MET A 1 -4.03 13.60 4.55
N TYR A 2 -3.06 13.35 3.70
CA TYR A 2 -2.99 12.16 2.83
C TYR A 2 -2.10 11.08 3.45
N ILE A 3 -2.64 9.87 3.55
CA ILE A 3 -1.90 8.69 4.00
C ILE A 3 -1.91 7.65 2.89
N LEU A 4 -0.73 7.24 2.45
CA LEU A 4 -0.55 6.11 1.53
C LEU A 4 -0.34 4.83 2.36
N GLY A 5 -1.31 3.92 2.31
CA GLY A 5 -1.22 2.60 2.94
C GLY A 5 -0.60 1.59 1.99
N LEU A 6 0.34 0.78 2.48
CA LEU A 6 1.07 -0.23 1.72
C LEU A 6 1.00 -1.60 2.37
N ASN A 7 0.74 -2.59 1.53
CA ASN A 7 0.88 -4.02 1.82
C ASN A 7 1.91 -4.57 0.83
N ALA A 8 3.08 -5.02 1.28
CA ALA A 8 4.19 -5.39 0.39
C ALA A 8 5.03 -6.55 0.92
N TYR A 9 5.68 -7.30 0.02
CA TYR A 9 6.62 -8.38 0.34
C TYR A 9 5.99 -9.61 1.03
N HIS A 10 4.72 -9.87 0.74
CA HIS A 10 3.95 -11.09 1.01
C HIS A 10 2.83 -11.17 -0.02
N GLY A 11 2.11 -12.30 -0.10
CA GLY A 11 0.97 -12.45 -1.00
C GLY A 11 -0.01 -11.28 -0.92
N ASP A 12 -0.65 -10.99 -2.05
CA ASP A 12 -1.67 -9.96 -2.21
C ASP A 12 -1.17 -8.54 -1.87
N SER A 13 0.01 -8.19 -2.39
CA SER A 13 0.52 -6.83 -2.23
C SER A 13 -0.47 -5.81 -2.83
N SER A 14 -0.65 -4.69 -2.16
CA SER A 14 -1.70 -3.71 -2.46
C SER A 14 -1.33 -2.33 -1.94
N ALA A 15 -2.07 -1.32 -2.40
CA ALA A 15 -1.97 0.03 -1.89
C ALA A 15 -3.36 0.66 -1.74
N CYS A 16 -3.46 1.64 -0.83
CA CYS A 16 -4.62 2.50 -0.68
C CYS A 16 -4.20 3.94 -0.41
N ILE A 17 -5.05 4.89 -0.79
CA ILE A 17 -4.90 6.30 -0.42
C ILE A 17 -6.09 6.73 0.42
N TYR A 18 -5.77 7.31 1.58
CA TYR A 18 -6.73 7.76 2.58
C TYR A 18 -6.60 9.26 2.78
N ARG A 19 -7.74 9.93 2.95
CA ARG A 19 -7.81 11.34 3.30
C ARG A 19 -8.98 11.60 4.24
N ASP A 20 -8.69 12.24 5.37
CA ASP A 20 -9.68 12.89 6.24
C ASP A 20 -10.91 12.00 6.57
N GLY A 21 -10.70 10.75 7.00
CA GLY A 21 -11.77 9.82 7.35
C GLY A 21 -12.18 8.85 6.24
N THR A 22 -11.74 9.09 5.00
CA THR A 22 -12.25 8.38 3.82
C THR A 22 -11.13 7.71 3.03
N ILE A 23 -11.36 6.47 2.58
CA ILE A 23 -10.51 5.82 1.58
C ILE A 23 -10.96 6.33 0.20
N ILE A 24 -10.07 7.02 -0.50
CA ILE A 24 -10.37 7.53 -1.85
C ILE A 24 -10.25 6.38 -2.86
N ALA A 25 -9.18 5.58 -2.75
CA ALA A 25 -8.95 4.43 -3.61
C ALA A 25 -8.14 3.34 -2.90
N ALA A 26 -8.35 2.09 -3.31
CA ALA A 26 -7.57 0.93 -2.89
C ALA A 26 -7.58 -0.14 -3.99
N SER A 27 -6.45 -0.77 -4.24
CA SER A 27 -6.36 -1.86 -5.22
C SER A 27 -5.19 -2.80 -4.95
N GLU A 28 -5.38 -4.07 -5.30
CA GLU A 28 -4.35 -5.10 -5.28
C GLU A 28 -3.51 -5.08 -6.56
N GLU A 29 -2.20 -5.29 -6.42
CA GLU A 29 -1.25 -5.20 -7.53
C GLU A 29 -1.49 -6.30 -8.58
N GLU A 30 -2.05 -7.46 -8.17
CA GLU A 30 -2.37 -8.55 -9.08
C GLU A 30 -3.39 -8.17 -10.15
N ARG A 31 -4.26 -7.17 -9.89
CA ARG A 31 -5.25 -6.67 -10.86
C ARG A 31 -4.57 -6.02 -12.06
N PHE A 32 -3.44 -5.34 -11.81
CA PHE A 32 -2.64 -4.63 -12.80
C PHE A 32 -1.59 -5.54 -13.45
N ARG A 33 -0.82 -6.27 -12.64
CA ARG A 33 0.26 -7.15 -13.12
C ARG A 33 -0.25 -8.43 -13.78
N ARG A 34 -1.49 -8.84 -13.47
CA ARG A 34 -2.09 -10.11 -13.90
C ARG A 34 -1.29 -11.34 -13.43
N ILE A 35 -0.54 -11.19 -12.35
CA ILE A 35 0.18 -12.25 -11.64
C ILE A 35 -0.56 -12.46 -10.33
N LYS A 36 -1.21 -13.62 -10.18
CA LYS A 36 -1.95 -13.97 -8.96
C LYS A 36 -1.04 -13.96 -7.74
N HIS A 37 -1.54 -13.44 -6.62
CA HIS A 37 -0.84 -13.36 -5.35
C HIS A 37 0.51 -12.67 -5.47
N TRP A 38 0.58 -11.60 -6.28
CA TRP A 38 1.82 -10.86 -6.44
C TRP A 38 2.35 -10.42 -5.07
N ALA A 39 3.56 -10.89 -4.76
CA ALA A 39 4.19 -10.72 -3.46
C ALA A 39 5.31 -9.67 -3.47
N GLY A 40 5.43 -8.92 -4.55
CA GLY A 40 6.47 -7.89 -4.70
C GLY A 40 6.05 -6.54 -4.13
N PHE A 41 6.65 -5.49 -4.69
CA PHE A 41 6.28 -4.11 -4.40
C PHE A 41 5.03 -3.71 -5.21
N PRO A 42 4.04 -3.02 -4.61
CA PRO A 42 2.77 -2.67 -5.25
C PRO A 42 2.87 -1.36 -6.05
N SER A 43 3.80 -1.28 -7.01
CA SER A 43 4.08 -0.05 -7.75
C SER A 43 2.89 0.48 -8.55
N MET A 44 2.13 -0.39 -9.21
CA MET A 44 1.01 0.00 -10.07
C MET A 44 -0.23 0.38 -9.24
N SER A 45 -0.44 -0.30 -8.11
CA SER A 45 -1.47 0.07 -7.13
C SER A 45 -1.18 1.43 -6.50
N ILE A 46 0.08 1.75 -6.19
CA ILE A 46 0.47 3.08 -5.68
C ILE A 46 0.14 4.15 -6.72
N GLU A 47 0.57 3.95 -7.96
CA GLU A 47 0.31 4.87 -9.07
C GLU A 47 -1.20 5.08 -9.27
N PHE A 48 -1.97 3.99 -9.30
CA PHE A 48 -3.44 4.06 -9.36
C PHE A 48 -4.02 4.90 -8.23
N CYS A 49 -3.61 4.66 -6.98
CA CYS A 49 -4.13 5.41 -5.83
C CYS A 49 -3.81 6.91 -5.92
N LEU A 50 -2.57 7.27 -6.29
CA LEU A 50 -2.18 8.67 -6.44
C LEU A 50 -2.99 9.36 -7.56
N ASN A 51 -3.20 8.66 -8.68
CA ASN A 51 -4.00 9.15 -9.80
C ASN A 51 -5.48 9.37 -9.40
N GLU A 52 -6.10 8.42 -8.70
CA GLU A 52 -7.49 8.56 -8.23
C GLU A 52 -7.66 9.72 -7.24
N ALA A 53 -6.63 9.99 -6.42
CA ALA A 53 -6.63 11.13 -5.50
C ALA A 53 -6.25 12.46 -6.17
N GLY A 54 -5.78 12.45 -7.42
CA GLY A 54 -5.33 13.64 -8.15
C GLY A 54 -4.11 14.31 -7.54
N ILE A 55 -3.21 13.53 -6.92
CA ILE A 55 -2.03 14.04 -6.21
C ILE A 55 -0.74 13.33 -6.64
N THR A 56 0.39 13.87 -6.23
CA THR A 56 1.70 13.24 -6.38
C THR A 56 2.18 12.65 -5.06
N ILE A 57 3.27 11.89 -5.10
CA ILE A 57 3.91 11.37 -3.88
C ILE A 57 4.41 12.49 -2.95
N LEU A 58 4.65 13.70 -3.48
CA LEU A 58 5.10 14.84 -2.69
C LEU A 58 4.00 15.42 -1.80
N ASP A 59 2.74 15.11 -2.10
CA ASP A 59 1.57 15.55 -1.33
C ASP A 59 1.16 14.54 -0.24
N VAL A 60 1.85 13.39 -0.17
CA VAL A 60 1.59 12.34 0.82
C VAL A 60 2.30 12.70 2.13
N ASP A 61 1.52 12.89 3.19
CA ASP A 61 2.04 13.25 4.51
C ASP A 61 2.68 12.04 5.21
N TYR A 62 2.07 10.86 5.07
CA TYR A 62 2.51 9.64 5.74
C TYR A 62 2.42 8.41 4.84
N ILE A 63 3.37 7.50 5.00
CA ILE A 63 3.32 6.15 4.44
C ILE A 63 3.12 5.16 5.59
N ALA A 64 2.00 4.44 5.57
CA ALA A 64 1.67 3.41 6.54
C ALA A 64 1.96 2.03 5.92
N VAL A 65 2.74 1.19 6.60
CA VAL A 65 3.02 -0.18 6.15
C VAL A 65 2.34 -1.16 7.10
N SER A 66 1.57 -2.10 6.55
CA SER A 66 0.78 -3.12 7.28
C SER A 66 1.63 -4.21 7.95
N ARG A 67 2.78 -3.84 8.53
CA ARG A 67 3.70 -4.78 9.16
C ARG A 67 4.18 -4.25 10.49
N ASP A 68 4.08 -5.10 11.52
CA ASP A 68 4.80 -4.90 12.77
C ASP A 68 6.16 -5.63 12.70
N PRO A 69 7.29 -4.91 12.61
CA PRO A 69 8.62 -5.54 12.59
C PRO A 69 9.02 -6.18 13.93
N LYS A 70 8.39 -5.78 15.05
CA LYS A 70 8.65 -6.32 16.39
C LYS A 70 7.83 -7.58 16.70
N ALA A 71 6.82 -7.88 15.88
CA ALA A 71 6.02 -9.08 16.04
C ALA A 71 6.89 -10.33 16.05
N ASN A 72 6.76 -11.14 17.11
CA ASN A 72 7.51 -12.38 17.34
C ASN A 72 9.04 -12.22 17.44
N PHE A 73 9.57 -11.02 17.73
CA PHE A 73 11.01 -10.79 17.84
C PHE A 73 11.69 -11.75 18.82
N PHE A 74 11.14 -11.89 20.04
CA PHE A 74 11.67 -12.79 21.06
C PHE A 74 11.46 -14.30 20.81
N LYS A 75 10.64 -14.68 19.82
CA LYS A 75 10.46 -16.09 19.43
C LYS A 75 11.43 -16.52 18.31
N LYS A 76 12.16 -15.56 17.73
CA LYS A 76 13.13 -15.77 16.64
C LYS A 76 14.58 -15.83 17.13
N ILE A 77 14.81 -15.47 18.39
CA ILE A 77 16.07 -15.65 19.13
C ILE A 77 15.95 -16.96 19.89
#